data_AF-A0A524PB68-F1
#
_entry.id   AF-A0A524PB68-F1
#
_cell.length_a   1.000
_cell.length_b   1.000
_cell.length_c   1.000
_cell.angle_alpha   90.00
_cell.angle_beta   90.00
_cell.angle_gamma   90.00
#
_symmetry.space_group_name_H-M   'P 1'
#
loop_
_entity.id
_entity.type
_entity.pdbx_description
1 polymer ?
#
loop_
_entity_poly.entity_id
_entity_poly.type
_entity_poly.pdbx_seq_one_letter_code
_entity_poly.pdbx_strand_id
1 'polypeptide(L)' 'AGQIIAEGTHDSLMTQGGHYAELYNAYFRHQSLEYIEGQRKA' A
#
# COMPACT_ATOMS: atom_id res chain seq x y z
N ALA A 1 -4.97 23.59 7.02
CA ALA A 1 -4.47 22.69 8.08
C ALA A 1 -4.46 21.26 7.53
N GLY A 2 -3.47 20.44 7.89
CA GLY A 2 -3.50 19.01 7.57
C GLY A 2 -4.54 18.28 8.43
N GLN A 3 -5.11 17.20 7.90
CA GLN A 3 -6.06 16.33 8.60
C GLN A 3 -5.69 14.86 8.37
N ILE A 4 -6.01 14.00 9.34
CA ILE A 4 -5.89 12.55 9.18
C ILE A 4 -7.05 12.10 8.27
N ILE A 5 -6.71 11.49 7.13
CA ILE A 5 -7.70 10.99 6.15
C ILE A 5 -7.81 9.46 6.13
N ALA A 6 -6.90 8.75 6.81
CA ALA A 6 -6.89 7.30 6.93
C ALA A 6 -6.12 6.88 8.20
N GLU A 7 -6.67 5.96 8.98
CA GLU A 7 -6.07 5.40 10.18
C GLU A 7 -6.42 3.91 10.29
N GLY A 8 -5.43 3.06 10.59
CA GLY A 8 -5.60 1.61 10.67
C GLY A 8 -4.31 0.86 10.35
N THR A 9 -4.40 -0.48 10.30
CA THR A 9 -3.30 -1.33 9.82
C THR A 9 -3.23 -1.34 8.30
N HIS A 10 -2.07 -1.71 7.74
CA HIS A 10 -1.90 -1.86 6.28
C HIS A 10 -3.02 -2.70 5.66
N ASP A 11 -3.26 -3.90 6.18
CA ASP A 11 -4.27 -4.82 5.66
C ASP A 11 -5.68 -4.22 5.71
N SER A 12 -6.02 -3.54 6.81
CA SER A 12 -7.34 -2.91 6.95
C SER A 12 -7.53 -1.78 5.93
N LEU A 13 -6.51 -0.94 5.73
CA LEU A 13 -6.54 0.18 4.81
C LEU A 13 -6.48 -0.26 3.35
N MET A 14 -5.74 -1.33 3.05
CA MET A 14 -5.73 -1.97 1.73
C MET A 14 -7.06 -2.61 1.39
N THR A 15 -7.72 -3.25 2.37
CA THR A 15 -9.06 -3.84 2.19
C THR A 15 -10.12 -2.77 1.96
N GLN A 16 -10.00 -1.62 2.63
CA GLN A 16 -10.90 -0.48 2.42
C GLN A 16 -10.76 0.14 1.02
N GLY A 17 -9.62 -0.03 0.35
CA GLY A 17 -9.41 0.45 -1.02
C GLY A 17 -9.44 1.97 -1.19
N GLY A 18 -9.26 2.74 -0.11
CA GLY A 18 -9.27 4.20 -0.12
C GLY A 18 -7.94 4.84 -0.52
N HIS A 19 -7.76 6.12 -0.17
CA HIS A 19 -6.57 6.90 -0.55
C HIS A 19 -5.23 6.26 -0.16
N TYR A 20 -5.17 5.54 0.97
CA TYR A 20 -3.98 4.78 1.34
C TYR A 20 -3.61 3.73 0.28
N ALA A 21 -4.61 2.98 -0.20
CA ALA A 21 -4.40 1.94 -1.20
C ALA A 21 -3.99 2.51 -2.57
N GLU A 22 -4.56 3.65 -2.97
CA GLU A 22 -4.19 4.36 -4.20
C GLU A 22 -2.71 4.76 -4.18
N LEU A 23 -2.27 5.43 -3.11
CA LEU A 23 -0.88 5.86 -2.94
C LEU A 23 0.07 4.67 -2.84
N TYR A 24 -0.32 3.62 -2.10
CA TYR A 24 0.47 2.40 -2.00
C TYR A 24 0.70 1.77 -3.38
N ASN A 25 -0.37 1.61 -4.17
CA ASN A 25 -0.28 1.04 -5.51
C ASN A 25 0.54 1.89 -6.48
N ALA A 26 0.42 3.21 -6.41
CA ALA A 26 1.09 4.13 -7.34
C ALA A 26 2.58 4.33 -7.05
N TYR A 27 2.97 4.26 -5.77
CA TYR A 27 4.32 4.71 -5.37
C TYR A 27 5.13 3.64 -4.64
N PHE A 28 4.50 2.74 -3.89
CA PHE A 28 5.20 1.87 -2.94
C PHE A 28 5.15 0.38 -3.28
N ARG A 29 4.14 -0.07 -4.03
CA ARG A 29 3.90 -1.50 -4.32
C ARG A 29 5.11 -2.21 -4.91
N HIS A 30 5.78 -1.58 -5.87
CA HIS A 30 6.96 -2.12 -6.54
C HIS A 30 8.24 -2.12 -5.68
N GLN A 31 8.24 -1.40 -4.56
CA GLN A 31 9.33 -1.39 -3.58
C GLN A 31 9.07 -2.35 -2.42
N SER A 32 7.89 -2.96 -2.35
CA SER A 32 7.57 -3.95 -1.34
C SER A 32 8.46 -5.19 -1.46
N LEU A 33 8.79 -5.79 -0.32
CA LEU A 33 9.59 -7.00 -0.28
C LEU A 33 8.86 -8.13 -1.03
N GLU A 34 7.56 -8.24 -0.84
CA GLU A 34 6.69 -9.22 -1.48
C GLU A 34 6.76 -9.11 -3.02
N TYR A 35 6.74 -7.89 -3.55
CA TYR A 35 6.86 -7.67 -5.00
C TYR A 35 8.25 -8.07 -5.51
N ILE A 36 9.32 -7.67 -4.81
CA ILE A 36 10.70 -8.01 -5.19
C ILE A 36 10.92 -9.53 -5.13
N GLU A 37 10.44 -10.20 -4.08
CA GLU A 37 10.55 -11.65 -3.95
C GLU A 37 9.71 -12.39 -4.99
N GLY A 38 8.52 -11.88 -5.34
CA GLY A 38 7.71 -12.43 -6.42
C GLY A 38 8.41 -12.34 -7.78
N GLN A 39 9.09 -11.24 -8.07
CA GLN A 39 9.88 -11.08 -9.30
C GLN A 39 11.12 -11.97 -9.34
N ARG A 40 11.73 -12.28 -8.19
CA ARG A 40 12.92 -13.16 -8.12
C ARG A 40 12.60 -14.65 -8.26
N LYS A 41 11.34 -15.03 -8.03
CA LYS A 41 10.85 -16.42 -8.13
C LYS A 41 10.28 -16.77 -9.51
N ALA A 42 10.05 -15.76 -10.36
CA ALA A 42 9.60 -15.92 -11.75
C ALA A 42 10.80 -16.08 -12.69
#